data_AF-A0A2P6PLK9-F1
#
_entry.id   AF-A0A2P6PLK9-F1
#
_cell.length_a   1.000
_cell.length_b   1.000
_cell.length_c   1.000
_cell.angle_alpha   90.00
_cell.angle_beta   90.00
_cell.angle_gamma   90.00
#
_symmetry.space_group_name_H-M   'P 1'
#
loop_
_entity.id
_entity.type
_entity.pdbx_description
1 polymer ?
#
loop_
_entity_poly.entity_id
_entity_poly.type
_entity_poly.pdbx_seq_one_letter_code
_entity_poly.pdbx_strand_id
1 'polypeptide(L)'
;MFTVYFQVVDKHLSILAKQHIETRFMKINAEKSPFLAEKLKIVVLPTLALIKNAKVDDYVVGFDELGGKDDFSTEELEDFIVLS
;
A
#
# COMPACT_ATOMS: atom_id res chain seq x y z
N MET A 1 -2.56 -8.48 15.95
CA MET A 1 -1.27 -8.59 15.22
C MET A 1 -1.36 -8.01 13.81
N PHE A 2 -2.39 -8.30 13.00
CA PHE A 2 -2.53 -7.73 11.64
C PHE A 2 -3.03 -6.28 11.57
N THR A 3 -3.84 -5.82 12.53
CA THR A 3 -4.52 -4.51 12.46
C THR A 3 -3.58 -3.31 12.67
N VAL A 4 -2.49 -3.49 13.43
CA VAL A 4 -1.55 -2.41 13.77
C VAL A 4 -0.81 -1.93 12.52
N TYR A 5 -0.31 -2.87 11.73
CA TYR A 5 0.37 -2.60 10.46
C TYR A 5 -0.49 -1.85 9.45
N PHE A 6 -1.77 -2.23 9.33
CA PHE A 6 -2.71 -1.51 8.48
C PHE A 6 -2.83 -0.05 8.92
N GLN A 7 -2.96 0.23 10.22
CA GLN A 7 -3.09 1.59 10.75
C GLN A 7 -1.85 2.46 10.47
N VAL A 8 -0.65 1.88 10.55
CA VAL A 8 0.59 2.59 10.24
C VAL A 8 0.62 3.01 8.77
N VAL A 9 0.41 2.08 7.84
CA VAL A 9 0.35 2.38 6.40
C VAL A 9 -0.77 3.36 6.08
N ASP A 10 -1.93 3.16 6.68
CA ASP A 10 -3.09 4.03 6.50
C ASP A 10 -2.76 5.48 6.85
N LYS A 11 -2.01 5.71 7.94
CA LYS A 11 -1.53 7.02 8.37
C LYS A 11 -0.58 7.63 7.34
N HIS A 12 0.47 6.92 6.93
CA HIS A 12 1.45 7.44 5.98
C HIS A 12 0.84 7.72 4.60
N LEU A 13 0.05 6.79 4.05
CA LEU A 13 -0.65 6.99 2.77
C LEU A 13 -1.64 8.15 2.82
N SER A 14 -2.27 8.40 3.98
CA SER A 14 -3.18 9.55 4.14
C SER A 14 -2.44 10.89 4.18
N ILE A 15 -1.16 10.91 4.57
CA ILE A 15 -0.29 12.10 4.48
C ILE A 15 0.14 12.29 3.03
N LEU A 16 0.65 11.22 2.39
CA LEU A 16 1.06 11.24 0.98
C LEU A 16 -0.08 11.62 0.04
N ALA A 17 -1.30 11.15 0.28
CA ALA A 17 -2.48 11.51 -0.53
C ALA A 17 -2.77 13.02 -0.53
N LYS A 18 -2.35 13.76 0.51
CA LYS A 18 -2.48 15.22 0.56
C LYS A 18 -1.34 15.93 -0.17
N GLN A 19 -0.17 15.30 -0.24
CA GLN A 19 1.02 15.85 -0.91
C GLN A 19 1.00 15.57 -2.42
N HIS A 20 0.51 14.39 -2.84
CA HIS A 20 0.48 13.92 -4.22
C HIS A 20 -0.94 13.84 -4.77
N ILE A 21 -1.53 14.99 -5.08
CA ILE A 21 -2.88 15.08 -5.65
C ILE A 21 -2.99 14.46 -7.06
N GLU A 22 -1.85 14.30 -7.73
CA GLU A 22 -1.70 13.63 -9.03
C GLU A 22 -1.89 12.11 -8.93
N THR A 23 -1.69 11.53 -7.74
CA THR A 23 -1.76 10.09 -7.49
C THR A 23 -3.05 9.74 -6.75
N ARG A 24 -3.76 8.73 -7.26
CA ARG A 24 -5.00 8.26 -6.62
C ARG A 24 -4.70 7.19 -5.57
N PHE A 25 -4.92 7.53 -4.31
CA PHE A 25 -4.87 6.59 -3.19
C PHE A 25 -6.27 6.01 -2.94
N MET A 26 -6.36 4.67 -2.85
CA MET A 26 -7.61 3.94 -2.63
C MET A 26 -7.45 2.87 -1.55
N LYS A 27 -8.49 2.70 -0.73
CA LYS A 27 -8.57 1.67 0.31
C LYS A 27 -9.73 0.75 0.02
N ILE A 28 -9.49 -0.56 0.04
CA ILE A 28 -10.50 -1.57 -0.27
C ILE A 28 -10.42 -2.67 0.79
N ASN A 29 -11.59 -3.10 1.27
CA ASN A 29 -11.68 -4.29 2.10
C ASN A 29 -11.70 -5.52 1.19
N ALA A 30 -10.59 -6.27 1.16
CA ALA A 30 -10.42 -7.44 0.31
C ALA A 30 -11.45 -8.55 0.61
N GLU A 31 -11.78 -8.78 1.89
CA GLU A 31 -12.76 -9.79 2.32
C GLU A 31 -14.17 -9.49 1.81
N LYS A 32 -14.52 -8.21 1.70
CA LYS A 32 -15.80 -7.75 1.16
C LYS A 32 -15.81 -7.58 -0.37
N SER A 33 -14.66 -7.72 -1.02
CA SER A 33 -14.47 -7.47 -2.46
C SER A 33 -13.70 -8.63 -3.12
N PRO A 34 -14.25 -9.86 -3.11
CA PRO A 34 -13.53 -11.05 -3.56
C PRO A 34 -13.10 -10.96 -5.03
N PHE A 35 -13.93 -10.37 -5.90
CA PHE A 35 -13.61 -10.18 -7.31
C PHE A 35 -12.31 -9.37 -7.50
N LEU A 36 -12.15 -8.29 -6.74
CA LEU A 36 -10.97 -7.44 -6.87
C LEU A 36 -9.76 -8.08 -6.19
N ALA A 37 -9.96 -8.75 -5.04
CA ALA A 37 -8.91 -9.48 -4.36
C ALA A 37 -8.32 -10.58 -5.26
N GLU A 38 -9.16 -11.34 -5.97
CA GLU A 38 -8.72 -12.35 -6.93
C GLU A 38 -8.03 -11.72 -8.16
N LYS A 39 -8.63 -10.67 -8.74
CA LYS A 39 -8.06 -9.98 -9.90
C LYS A 39 -6.70 -9.35 -9.62
N LEU A 40 -6.52 -8.80 -8.42
CA LEU A 40 -5.25 -8.25 -7.94
C LEU A 40 -4.37 -9.31 -7.26
N LYS A 41 -4.75 -10.59 -7.26
CA LYS A 41 -3.99 -11.70 -6.67
C LYS A 41 -3.54 -11.42 -5.23
N ILE A 42 -4.42 -10.85 -4.41
CA ILE A 42 -4.14 -10.56 -3.00
C ILE A 42 -4.16 -11.87 -2.22
N VAL A 43 -2.99 -12.34 -1.79
CA VAL A 43 -2.83 -13.58 -1.01
C VAL A 43 -2.59 -13.29 0.48
N VAL A 44 -2.00 -12.13 0.80
CA VAL A 44 -1.60 -11.75 2.17
C VAL A 44 -2.18 -10.37 2.48
N LEU A 45 -2.52 -10.08 3.74
CA LEU A 45 -2.95 -8.73 4.15
C LEU A 45 -2.00 -8.16 5.22
N PRO A 46 -1.71 -6.85 5.18
CA PRO A 46 -2.10 -5.88 4.15
C PRO A 46 -1.28 -6.04 2.84
N THR A 47 -1.86 -5.67 1.69
CA THR A 47 -1.15 -5.55 0.39
C THR A 47 -1.34 -4.14 -0.13
N LEU A 48 -0.24 -3.50 -0.56
CA LEU A 48 -0.27 -2.25 -1.31
C LEU A 48 0.02 -2.57 -2.78
N ALA A 49 -0.93 -2.28 -3.66
CA ALA A 49 -0.76 -2.48 -5.10
C ALA A 49 -0.48 -1.14 -5.77
N LEU A 50 0.62 -1.04 -6.51
CA LEU A 50 0.99 0.13 -7.30
C LEU A 50 0.44 -0.05 -8.71
N ILE A 51 -0.41 0.88 -9.15
CA ILE A 51 -1.10 0.81 -10.43
C ILE A 51 -0.69 1.99 -11.29
N LYS A 52 -0.06 1.70 -12.43
CA LYS A 52 0.41 2.70 -13.40
C LYS A 52 -0.08 2.32 -14.79
N ASN A 53 -0.58 3.29 -15.55
CA ASN A 53 -1.12 3.05 -16.90
C ASN A 53 -2.16 1.89 -16.97
N ALA A 54 -3.03 1.80 -15.97
CA ALA A 54 -4.06 0.76 -15.82
C ALA A 54 -3.53 -0.68 -15.70
N LYS A 55 -2.25 -0.87 -15.40
CA LYS A 55 -1.63 -2.15 -15.06
C LYS A 55 -1.09 -2.10 -13.65
N VAL A 56 -1.11 -3.24 -12.97
CA VAL A 56 -0.39 -3.36 -11.70
C VAL A 56 1.09 -3.44 -12.05
N ASP A 57 1.84 -2.45 -11.59
CA ASP A 57 3.28 -2.34 -11.81
C ASP A 57 4.01 -3.21 -10.79
N ASP A 58 3.64 -3.03 -9.51
CA ASP A 58 4.26 -3.75 -8.41
C ASP A 58 3.31 -3.94 -7.21
N TYR A 59 3.71 -4.83 -6.29
CA TYR A 59 3.05 -5.07 -5.02
C TYR A 59 4.04 -4.94 -3.88
N VAL A 60 3.72 -4.10 -2.91
CA VAL A 60 4.42 -4.09 -1.62
C VAL A 60 3.70 -5.07 -0.71
N VAL A 61 4.35 -6.21 -0.47
CA VAL A 61 3.81 -7.30 0.34
C VAL A 61 4.56 -7.34 1.66
N GLY A 62 3.91 -6.88 2.73
CA GLY A 62 4.56 -6.74 4.03
C GLY A 62 5.55 -5.58 4.07
N PHE A 63 6.11 -5.35 5.25
CA PHE A 63 7.08 -4.26 5.50
C PHE A 63 8.52 -4.74 5.35
N ASP A 64 8.75 -5.95 4.86
CA ASP A 64 10.08 -6.53 4.80
C ASP A 64 11.02 -5.65 3.95
N GLU A 65 10.48 -5.04 2.89
CA GLU A 65 11.19 -4.08 2.03
C GLU A 65 11.39 -2.71 2.69
N LEU A 66 10.58 -2.38 3.69
CA LEU A 66 10.71 -1.20 4.57
C LEU A 66 11.47 -1.55 5.87
N GLY A 67 12.25 -2.63 5.87
CA GLY A 67 13.11 -3.04 6.98
C GLY A 67 12.41 -3.82 8.09
N GLY A 68 11.16 -4.28 7.87
CA GLY A 68 10.39 -5.12 8.79
C GLY A 68 10.01 -4.42 10.09
N LYS A 69 10.06 -3.08 10.11
CA LYS A 69 9.76 -2.24 11.28
C LYS A 69 8.53 -1.39 11.01
N ASP A 70 7.85 -1.00 12.08
CA ASP A 70 6.66 -0.15 12.09
C ASP A 70 6.96 1.34 12.32
N ASP A 71 8.25 1.69 12.43
CA ASP A 71 8.74 3.03 12.80
C ASP A 71 9.39 3.78 11.61
N PHE A 72 9.02 3.44 10.38
CA PHE A 72 9.49 4.12 9.16
C PHE A 72 8.82 5.49 9.00
N SER A 73 9.53 6.39 8.33
CA SER A 73 9.04 7.74 8.02
C SER A 73 8.15 7.77 6.77
N THR A 74 7.35 8.83 6.64
CA THR A 74 6.54 9.02 5.42
C THR A 74 7.42 9.19 4.18
N GLU A 75 8.59 9.83 4.33
CA GLU A 75 9.55 10.03 3.23
C GLU A 75 10.13 8.71 2.74
N GLU A 76 10.49 7.78 3.65
CA GLU A 76 10.96 6.44 3.27
C GLU A 76 9.91 5.65 2.48
N LEU A 77 8.62 5.77 2.86
CA LEU A 77 7.53 5.15 2.11
C LEU A 77 7.33 5.83 0.74
N GLU A 78 7.47 7.16 0.67
CA GLU A 78 7.37 7.92 -0.58
C GLU A 78 8.46 7.51 -1.56
N ASP A 79 9.71 7.52 -1.11
CA ASP A 79 10.87 7.13 -1.93
C ASP A 79 10.72 5.72 -2.46
N PHE A 80 10.24 4.79 -1.64
CA PHE A 80 9.94 3.43 -2.08
C PHE A 80 8.90 3.42 -3.20
N ILE A 81 7.75 4.10 -3.02
CA ILE A 81 6.65 4.12 -4.00
C ILE A 81 7.06 4.81 -5.31
N VAL A 82 7.93 5.83 -5.25
CA VAL A 82 8.40 6.58 -6.42
C VAL A 82 9.46 5.82 -7.22
N LEU A 83 10.27 4.99 -6.55
CA LEU A 83 11.33 4.21 -7.18
C LEU A 83 10.85 2.92 -7.85
N SER A 84 9.70 2.37 -7.42
CA SER A 84 9.00 1.25 -8.07
C SER A 84 8.36 1.65 -9.40
#